data_AF-A0A4R6S560-F1
#
_entry.id   AF-A0A4R6S560-F1
#
_cell.length_a   1.000
_cell.length_b   1.000
_cell.length_c   1.000
_cell.angle_alpha   90.00
_cell.angle_beta   90.00
_cell.angle_gamma   90.00
#
_symmetry.space_group_name_H-M   'P 1'
#
loop_
_entity.id
_entity.type
_entity.pdbx_description
1 polymer ?
#
loop_
_entity_poly.entity_id
_entity_poly.type
_entity_poly.pdbx_seq_one_letter_code
_entity_poly.pdbx_strand_id
1 'polypeptide(L)'
;MSPPAPVERPPHVHPTRMRHIADDDLAAGVGLPGASPAAVRAHLAARPDRHPTPDHRQWAEQARGTAAADEILETAKELLTREVDFVSPAAGRSGLYGLHYLTWMTPLVQAYELSGDDAYPAAFGRIFRAWYASRDVVVGDWPGLDVVWYSLGVWARAMVLVPAMTTFAETPALDDATFADMLRTVLGGARWAAEEHDEFRHGNWQLVCAAELLHVAAFLPDAEEAPQWARVGRERTLEHLDRDFYPDGGHHERSPGYHVLCLQALRRAEEVAGRHLGWRPSDHPAFGAAHDWLAAMRTPAGWVPAWQDSPVVYPDIELPEPKPGSKLLPSSGYAILAGQPPANPFMIVNVGPYVEHELESHSHLAVTDFVLVAFDAPLAIEAGGPPTYDDPLYQSWYRSPAAHNVVTLPDEQMTTDRRCELDEFTVTEHVTVLRAHHHGYSRRVERRILFVAGDPAYWLISDTVDGGGPATWSIHGPAQWRSVDGGFASTGGPALHVVPAHRALLAARTEVGVGQLPRGKPREFGPLHALRLDSPVGRFDVLLTATSTESVAPPRLSSCDGGWRITCGSFIDSVDRGRWERRGADGQVVATARWEQR
;
A
#
# COMPACT_ATOMS: atom_id res chain seq x y z
N MET A 1 -2.73 12.10 32.67
CA MET A 1 -2.04 11.40 31.56
C MET A 1 -0.98 12.35 31.06
N SER A 2 0.28 11.93 30.97
CA SER A 2 1.30 12.71 30.29
C SER A 2 0.88 12.92 28.83
N PRO A 3 1.18 14.06 28.20
CA PRO A 3 0.98 14.19 26.76
C PRO A 3 1.73 13.06 26.05
N PRO A 4 1.19 12.52 24.94
CA PRO A 4 1.91 11.55 24.13
C PRO A 4 3.28 12.14 23.76
N ALA A 5 4.30 11.27 23.69
CA ALA A 5 5.60 11.69 23.18
C ALA A 5 5.42 12.27 21.77
N PRO A 6 6.10 13.37 21.41
CA PRO A 6 5.99 13.93 20.08
C PRO A 6 6.50 12.90 19.05
N VAL A 7 5.79 12.80 17.92
CA VAL A 7 6.05 11.83 16.83
C VAL A 7 7.41 12.07 16.19
N GLU A 8 7.76 13.33 16.05
CA GLU A 8 9.05 13.85 15.63
C GLU A 8 9.78 14.39 16.87
N ARG A 9 11.10 14.54 16.80
CA ARG A 9 11.89 15.31 17.76
C ARG A 9 11.19 16.64 18.01
N PRO A 10 11.13 17.14 19.27
CA PRO A 10 10.50 18.42 19.57
C PRO A 10 10.90 19.47 18.53
N PRO A 11 9.95 20.21 17.92
CA PRO A 11 10.21 21.01 16.73
C PRO A 11 11.51 21.80 16.84
N HIS A 12 12.53 21.35 16.10
CA HIS A 12 13.90 21.86 16.20
C HIS A 12 14.24 22.78 15.01
N VAL A 13 13.20 23.40 14.43
CA VAL A 13 13.30 24.26 13.26
C VAL A 13 14.02 25.55 13.62
N HIS A 14 15.31 25.63 13.29
CA HIS A 14 16.09 26.79 13.63
C HIS A 14 15.71 28.01 12.75
N PRO A 15 15.48 29.18 13.36
CA PRO A 15 14.88 30.32 12.67
C PRO A 15 15.69 30.82 11.46
N THR A 16 17.03 30.83 11.52
CA THR A 16 17.84 31.37 10.42
C THR A 16 18.51 30.30 9.55
N ARG A 17 19.10 29.23 10.10
CA ARG A 17 19.70 28.16 9.27
C ARG A 17 18.71 27.27 8.52
N MET A 18 17.45 27.18 8.95
CA MET A 18 16.43 26.33 8.28
C MET A 18 15.27 27.16 7.74
N ARG A 19 14.63 27.96 8.62
CA ARG A 19 13.34 28.58 8.31
C ARG A 19 13.44 29.82 7.42
N HIS A 20 14.35 30.72 7.76
CA HIS A 20 14.55 32.03 7.13
C HIS A 20 16.03 32.26 6.80
N ILE A 21 16.53 31.48 5.84
CA ILE A 21 17.93 31.54 5.40
C ILE A 21 18.17 32.84 4.61
N ALA A 22 19.08 33.69 5.07
CA ALA A 22 19.45 34.92 4.37
C ALA A 22 20.21 34.62 3.06
N ASP A 23 20.28 35.57 2.13
CA ASP A 23 20.96 35.39 0.83
C ASP A 23 22.43 34.96 0.99
N ASP A 24 23.16 35.62 1.90
CA ASP A 24 24.56 35.28 2.17
C ASP A 24 24.71 33.86 2.75
N ASP A 25 23.79 33.46 3.64
CA ASP A 25 23.78 32.12 4.25
C ASP A 25 23.34 31.03 3.25
N LEU A 26 22.45 31.38 2.32
CA LEU A 26 22.03 30.51 1.21
C LEU A 26 23.22 30.26 0.29
N ALA A 27 23.89 31.33 -0.13
CA ALA A 27 25.04 31.28 -1.03
C ALA A 27 26.20 30.50 -0.38
N ALA A 28 26.52 30.77 0.89
CA ALA A 28 27.51 30.00 1.64
C ALA A 28 27.08 28.53 1.81
N GLY A 29 25.81 28.28 2.12
CA GLY A 29 25.25 26.93 2.34
C GLY A 29 25.29 26.03 1.10
N VAL A 30 25.42 26.60 -0.10
CA VAL A 30 25.61 25.85 -1.35
C VAL A 30 27.02 25.95 -1.93
N GLY A 31 28.00 26.41 -1.12
CA GLY A 31 29.41 26.45 -1.51
C GLY A 31 29.84 27.67 -2.32
N LEU A 32 29.02 28.73 -2.35
CA LEU A 32 29.24 29.94 -3.14
C LEU A 32 29.20 31.21 -2.27
N PRO A 33 30.04 31.34 -1.23
CA PRO A 33 29.97 32.46 -0.30
C PRO A 33 30.07 33.81 -1.02
N GLY A 34 29.13 34.72 -0.73
CA GLY A 34 29.06 36.06 -1.32
C GLY A 34 28.46 36.13 -2.73
N ALA A 35 27.98 35.01 -3.29
CA ALA A 35 27.26 35.01 -4.56
C ALA A 35 25.84 35.56 -4.40
N SER A 36 25.35 36.29 -5.41
CA SER A 36 23.94 36.72 -5.46
C SER A 36 23.02 35.54 -5.80
N PRO A 37 21.71 35.63 -5.53
CA PRO A 37 20.72 34.64 -5.96
C PRO A 37 20.82 34.26 -7.45
N ALA A 38 21.03 35.25 -8.33
CA ALA A 38 21.22 35.03 -9.76
C ALA A 38 22.49 34.24 -10.07
N ALA A 39 23.58 34.50 -9.36
CA ALA A 39 24.85 33.78 -9.54
C ALA A 39 24.76 32.34 -9.01
N VAL A 40 24.06 32.11 -7.89
CA VAL A 40 23.78 30.77 -7.36
C VAL A 40 22.96 29.96 -8.37
N ARG A 41 21.89 30.55 -8.92
CA ARG A 41 21.08 29.91 -9.97
C ARG A 41 21.92 29.58 -11.20
N ALA A 42 22.73 30.52 -11.68
CA ALA A 42 23.59 30.32 -12.84
C ALA A 42 24.61 29.19 -12.62
N HIS A 43 25.17 29.08 -11.41
CA HIS A 43 26.06 27.96 -11.04
C HIS A 43 25.34 26.61 -11.11
N LEU A 44 24.15 26.50 -10.51
CA LEU A 44 23.35 25.27 -10.54
C LEU A 44 22.93 24.91 -11.97
N ALA A 45 22.55 25.90 -12.80
CA ALA A 45 22.22 25.69 -14.21
C ALA A 45 23.43 25.22 -15.04
N ALA A 46 24.61 25.75 -14.78
CA ALA A 46 25.82 25.45 -15.55
C ALA A 46 26.44 24.08 -15.23
N ARG A 47 25.95 23.38 -14.20
CA ARG A 47 26.51 22.08 -13.80
C ARG A 47 26.28 21.03 -14.89
N PRO A 48 27.34 20.32 -15.32
CA PRO A 48 27.23 19.25 -16.30
C PRO A 48 26.52 18.02 -15.72
N ASP A 49 26.62 17.83 -14.40
CA ASP A 49 25.96 16.77 -13.64
C ASP A 49 24.74 17.35 -12.90
N ARG A 50 23.62 17.46 -13.64
CA ARG A 50 22.30 17.79 -13.09
C ARG A 50 21.63 16.59 -12.42
N HIS A 51 22.21 15.39 -12.53
CA HIS A 51 21.82 14.24 -11.73
C HIS A 51 22.17 14.50 -10.26
N PRO A 52 21.39 13.95 -9.31
CA PRO A 52 20.55 12.76 -9.42
C PRO A 52 19.06 12.96 -9.80
N THR A 53 18.65 14.12 -10.32
CA THR A 53 17.24 14.31 -10.71
C THR A 53 16.83 13.38 -11.86
N PRO A 54 15.56 12.93 -11.92
CA PRO A 54 15.01 12.30 -13.12
C PRO A 54 15.25 13.21 -14.34
N ASP A 55 15.68 12.63 -15.46
CA ASP A 55 15.84 13.38 -16.71
C ASP A 55 14.46 13.63 -17.32
N HIS A 56 13.79 14.68 -16.83
CA HIS A 56 12.46 15.06 -17.30
C HIS A 56 12.45 15.42 -18.78
N ARG A 57 13.57 15.87 -19.34
CA ARG A 57 13.68 16.14 -20.77
C ARG A 57 13.67 14.84 -21.56
N GLN A 58 14.50 13.86 -21.18
CA GLN A 58 14.49 12.54 -21.81
C GLN A 58 13.13 11.84 -21.67
N TRP A 59 12.52 11.93 -20.48
CA TRP A 59 11.16 11.43 -20.26
C TRP A 59 10.16 12.13 -21.19
N ALA A 60 10.20 13.46 -21.30
CA ALA A 60 9.28 14.22 -22.14
C ALA A 60 9.45 13.87 -23.63
N GLU A 61 10.68 13.65 -24.10
CA GLU A 61 10.96 13.17 -25.46
C GLU A 61 10.27 11.83 -25.75
N GLN A 62 10.23 10.93 -24.77
CA GLN A 62 9.56 9.62 -24.89
C GLN A 62 8.04 9.72 -24.71
N ALA A 63 7.55 10.63 -23.87
CA ALA A 63 6.14 10.75 -23.50
C ALA A 63 5.32 11.57 -24.52
N ARG A 64 5.95 12.45 -25.32
CA ARG A 64 5.25 13.31 -26.30
C ARG A 64 4.35 12.50 -27.24
N GLY A 65 3.10 12.96 -27.39
CA GLY A 65 2.10 12.32 -28.25
C GLY A 65 1.43 11.08 -27.65
N THR A 66 1.66 10.78 -26.37
CA THR A 66 0.92 9.75 -25.63
C THR A 66 -0.28 10.35 -24.90
N ALA A 67 -1.32 9.53 -24.66
CA ALA A 67 -2.49 9.96 -23.89
C ALA A 67 -2.14 10.41 -22.45
N ALA A 68 -1.09 9.83 -21.86
CA ALA A 68 -0.59 10.24 -20.55
C ALA A 68 -0.01 11.66 -20.56
N ALA A 69 0.71 12.04 -21.63
CA ALA A 69 1.19 13.41 -21.80
C ALA A 69 0.03 14.40 -21.98
N ASP A 70 -1.03 14.03 -22.70
CA ASP A 70 -2.22 14.86 -22.86
C ASP A 70 -2.94 15.08 -21.51
N GLU A 71 -3.08 14.05 -20.69
CA GLU A 71 -3.67 14.15 -19.33
C GLU A 71 -2.87 15.07 -18.42
N ILE A 72 -1.52 15.00 -18.49
CA ILE A 72 -0.64 15.91 -17.75
C ILE A 72 -0.84 17.36 -18.20
N LEU A 73 -0.89 17.61 -19.52
CA LEU A 73 -1.10 18.95 -20.07
C LEU A 73 -2.44 19.55 -19.67
N GLU A 74 -3.53 18.76 -19.70
CA GLU A 74 -4.84 19.22 -19.23
C GLU A 74 -4.83 19.53 -17.74
N THR A 75 -4.25 18.66 -16.91
CA THR A 75 -4.10 18.91 -15.47
C THR A 75 -3.29 20.19 -15.21
N ALA A 76 -2.20 20.41 -15.94
CA ALA A 76 -1.37 21.61 -15.79
C ALA A 76 -2.11 22.90 -16.20
N LYS A 77 -2.98 22.85 -17.22
CA LYS A 77 -3.81 24.00 -17.62
C LYS A 77 -4.73 24.47 -16.50
N GLU A 78 -5.32 23.55 -15.74
CA GLU A 78 -6.15 23.89 -14.59
C GLU A 78 -5.37 24.66 -13.51
N LEU A 79 -4.08 24.37 -13.38
CA LEU A 79 -3.19 25.03 -12.41
C LEU A 79 -2.75 26.44 -12.85
N LEU A 80 -2.87 26.79 -14.13
CA LEU A 80 -2.46 28.10 -14.65
C LEU A 80 -3.22 29.26 -14.02
N THR A 81 -4.46 29.05 -13.61
CA THR A 81 -5.34 30.07 -13.00
C THR A 81 -5.77 29.72 -11.57
N ARG A 82 -5.33 28.59 -11.03
CA ARG A 82 -5.70 28.15 -9.68
C ARG A 82 -5.16 29.10 -8.61
N GLU A 83 -6.07 29.61 -7.78
CA GLU A 83 -5.75 30.23 -6.50
C GLU A 83 -5.85 29.18 -5.39
N VAL A 84 -4.94 29.24 -4.42
CA VAL A 84 -4.86 28.27 -3.34
C VAL A 84 -4.76 28.99 -2.01
N ASP A 85 -5.71 28.69 -1.12
CA ASP A 85 -5.65 29.09 0.28
C ASP A 85 -4.91 28.00 1.07
N PHE A 86 -3.64 28.27 1.36
CA PHE A 86 -2.74 27.36 2.08
C PHE A 86 -2.99 27.29 3.58
N VAL A 87 -3.87 28.12 4.14
CA VAL A 87 -4.21 28.07 5.58
C VAL A 87 -5.65 27.60 5.79
N SER A 88 -6.34 27.22 4.72
CA SER A 88 -7.75 26.87 4.79
C SER A 88 -7.97 25.58 5.59
N PRO A 89 -8.83 25.60 6.62
CA PRO A 89 -9.24 24.36 7.29
C PRO A 89 -10.06 23.44 6.38
N ALA A 90 -10.55 23.95 5.23
CA ALA A 90 -11.29 23.15 4.25
C ALA A 90 -10.43 22.05 3.60
N ALA A 91 -9.10 22.11 3.73
CA ALA A 91 -8.21 21.05 3.30
C ALA A 91 -8.35 19.75 4.13
N GLY A 92 -9.06 19.79 5.26
CA GLY A 92 -9.22 18.64 6.15
C GLY A 92 -7.97 18.41 7.01
N ARG A 93 -8.10 17.54 8.02
CA ARG A 93 -7.04 17.33 9.02
C ARG A 93 -5.79 16.69 8.40
N SER A 94 -5.98 15.68 7.56
CA SER A 94 -4.90 14.98 6.86
C SER A 94 -4.64 15.62 5.49
N GLY A 95 -5.70 16.07 4.81
CA GLY A 95 -5.55 16.74 3.51
C GLY A 95 -4.80 18.08 3.58
N LEU A 96 -4.78 18.78 4.73
CA LEU A 96 -3.92 19.95 4.93
C LEU A 96 -2.44 19.58 4.74
N TYR A 97 -1.97 18.50 5.35
CA TYR A 97 -0.59 18.02 5.18
C TYR A 97 -0.30 17.68 3.71
N GLY A 98 -1.23 16.98 3.07
CA GLY A 98 -1.17 16.68 1.63
C GLY A 98 -1.07 17.91 0.74
N LEU A 99 -1.75 19.01 1.09
CA LEU A 99 -1.68 20.28 0.37
C LEU A 99 -0.25 20.87 0.42
N HIS A 100 0.40 20.80 1.59
CA HIS A 100 1.74 21.35 1.81
C HIS A 100 2.89 20.43 1.35
N TYR A 101 2.59 19.25 0.83
CA TYR A 101 3.54 18.43 0.06
C TYR A 101 3.90 19.06 -1.28
N LEU A 102 3.00 19.88 -1.86
CA LEU A 102 3.12 20.51 -3.18
C LEU A 102 3.27 19.52 -4.36
N THR A 103 3.11 18.20 -4.14
CA THR A 103 3.21 17.17 -5.19
C THR A 103 2.19 17.35 -6.31
N TRP A 104 1.05 17.96 -6.01
CA TRP A 104 0.03 18.35 -6.98
C TRP A 104 0.49 19.45 -7.97
N MET A 105 1.63 20.10 -7.74
CA MET A 105 2.25 21.06 -8.68
C MET A 105 3.16 20.40 -9.72
N THR A 106 3.48 19.10 -9.58
CA THR A 106 4.33 18.34 -10.52
C THR A 106 3.91 18.46 -11.99
N PRO A 107 2.60 18.47 -12.34
CA PRO A 107 2.18 18.65 -13.73
C PRO A 107 2.70 19.93 -14.40
N LEU A 108 2.93 21.02 -13.65
CA LEU A 108 3.51 22.25 -14.21
C LEU A 108 4.95 22.06 -14.68
N VAL A 109 5.75 21.29 -13.94
CA VAL A 109 7.13 20.96 -14.30
C VAL A 109 7.15 20.09 -15.56
N GLN A 110 6.33 19.03 -15.56
CA GLN A 110 6.22 18.11 -16.68
C GLN A 110 5.66 18.78 -17.95
N ALA A 111 4.66 19.65 -17.82
CA ALA A 111 4.06 20.36 -18.95
C ALA A 111 5.06 21.30 -19.63
N TYR A 112 5.91 21.99 -18.86
CA TYR A 112 6.98 22.81 -19.43
C TYR A 112 7.98 21.97 -20.23
N GLU A 113 8.38 20.80 -19.75
CA GLU A 113 9.29 19.89 -20.49
C GLU A 113 8.65 19.33 -21.77
N LEU A 114 7.33 19.15 -21.77
CA LEU A 114 6.58 18.70 -22.94
C LEU A 114 6.40 19.80 -23.98
N SER A 115 6.16 21.06 -23.58
CA SER A 115 5.74 22.14 -24.49
C SER A 115 6.76 23.26 -24.70
N GLY A 116 7.62 23.54 -23.71
CA GLY A 116 8.45 24.74 -23.63
C GLY A 116 7.67 26.03 -23.32
N ASP A 117 6.42 25.94 -22.87
CA ASP A 117 5.56 27.10 -22.63
C ASP A 117 5.83 27.74 -21.26
N ASP A 118 6.34 28.98 -21.29
CA ASP A 118 6.68 29.78 -20.11
C ASP A 118 5.49 30.09 -19.18
N ALA A 119 4.24 29.85 -19.61
CA ALA A 119 3.07 29.96 -18.74
C ALA A 119 3.16 29.01 -17.52
N TYR A 120 3.75 27.82 -17.68
CA TYR A 120 3.87 26.83 -16.62
C TYR A 120 4.86 27.20 -15.51
N PRO A 121 6.14 27.56 -15.79
CA PRO A 121 7.06 28.07 -14.76
C PRO A 121 6.55 29.35 -14.10
N ALA A 122 5.89 30.25 -14.86
CA ALA A 122 5.29 31.45 -14.29
C ALA A 122 4.17 31.12 -13.28
N ALA A 123 3.29 30.16 -13.61
CA ALA A 123 2.25 29.69 -12.70
C ALA A 123 2.84 28.97 -11.47
N PHE A 124 3.86 28.13 -11.67
CA PHE A 124 4.57 27.46 -10.58
C PHE A 124 5.13 28.49 -9.59
N GLY A 125 5.86 29.49 -10.09
CA GLY A 125 6.45 30.54 -9.25
C GLY A 125 5.41 31.34 -8.49
N ARG A 126 4.28 31.70 -9.13
CA ARG A 126 3.16 32.39 -8.46
C ARG A 126 2.59 31.58 -7.30
N ILE A 127 2.28 30.30 -7.54
CA ILE A 127 1.71 29.41 -6.51
C ILE A 127 2.71 29.18 -5.39
N PHE A 128 3.98 28.89 -5.74
CA PHE A 128 5.03 28.64 -4.75
C PHE A 128 5.29 29.86 -3.86
N ARG A 129 5.33 31.09 -4.41
CA ARG A 129 5.46 32.31 -3.61
C ARG A 129 4.29 32.49 -2.63
N ALA A 130 3.07 32.18 -3.05
CA ALA A 130 1.89 32.24 -2.16
C ALA A 130 2.00 31.22 -1.01
N TRP A 131 2.46 29.99 -1.29
CA TRP A 131 2.76 29.00 -0.26
C TRP A 131 3.89 29.48 0.67
N TYR A 132 5.00 29.94 0.09
CA TYR A 132 6.18 30.37 0.84
C TYR A 132 5.82 31.51 1.81
N ALA A 133 5.03 32.48 1.38
CA ALA A 133 4.58 33.59 2.22
C ALA A 133 3.60 33.20 3.35
N SER A 134 2.90 32.08 3.22
CA SER A 134 1.89 31.64 4.19
C SER A 134 2.35 30.53 5.13
N ARG A 135 3.43 29.80 4.78
CA ARG A 135 3.89 28.60 5.51
C ARG A 135 4.07 28.79 7.02
N ASP A 136 4.41 30.00 7.44
CA ASP A 136 4.77 30.28 8.84
C ASP A 136 3.58 30.42 9.79
N VAL A 137 2.38 30.60 9.24
CA VAL A 137 1.13 30.75 9.99
C VAL A 137 0.24 29.51 9.88
N VAL A 138 0.70 28.46 9.20
CA VAL A 138 -0.02 27.19 9.06
C VAL A 138 -0.02 26.47 10.39
N VAL A 139 -1.20 26.03 10.82
CA VAL A 139 -1.40 25.26 12.05
C VAL A 139 -2.19 24.01 11.70
N GLY A 140 -1.65 22.84 12.06
CA GLY A 140 -2.32 21.56 11.87
C GLY A 140 -3.01 21.06 13.15
N ASP A 141 -3.95 20.13 12.98
CA ASP A 141 -4.74 19.56 14.09
C ASP A 141 -4.07 18.37 14.79
N TRP A 142 -2.89 17.93 14.33
CA TRP A 142 -2.14 16.84 14.96
C TRP A 142 -1.23 17.41 16.06
N PRO A 143 -1.45 17.08 17.34
CA PRO A 143 -0.65 17.64 18.42
C PRO A 143 0.83 17.27 18.26
N GLY A 144 1.70 18.28 18.25
CA GLY A 144 3.15 18.09 18.19
C GLY A 144 3.71 17.76 16.80
N LEU A 145 2.88 17.74 15.75
CA LEU A 145 3.31 17.57 14.37
C LEU A 145 3.21 18.90 13.61
N ASP A 146 4.32 19.35 13.05
CA ASP A 146 4.36 20.56 12.22
C ASP A 146 3.95 20.23 10.78
N VAL A 147 3.03 21.01 10.21
CA VAL A 147 2.52 20.79 8.85
C VAL A 147 3.60 21.02 7.79
N VAL A 148 4.49 21.97 8.05
CA VAL A 148 5.61 22.29 7.18
C VAL A 148 6.77 21.37 7.53
N TRP A 149 7.21 21.34 8.77
CA TRP A 149 8.47 20.72 9.20
C TRP A 149 8.29 19.36 9.87
N TYR A 150 8.07 18.33 9.04
CA TYR A 150 8.12 16.94 9.45
C TYR A 150 8.58 16.04 8.29
N SER A 151 8.86 14.76 8.56
CA SER A 151 9.57 13.86 7.65
C SER A 151 8.95 13.78 6.26
N LEU A 152 7.64 13.53 6.16
CA LEU A 152 6.96 13.45 4.85
C LEU A 152 6.84 14.82 4.18
N GLY A 153 6.63 15.89 4.94
CA GLY A 153 6.54 17.24 4.39
C GLY A 153 7.84 17.69 3.74
N VAL A 154 8.96 17.49 4.43
CA VAL A 154 10.31 17.81 3.92
C VAL A 154 10.65 16.97 2.70
N TRP A 155 10.45 15.66 2.80
CA TRP A 155 10.64 14.72 1.69
C TRP A 155 9.83 15.09 0.44
N ALA A 156 8.51 15.23 0.59
CA ALA A 156 7.61 15.41 -0.54
C ALA A 156 7.85 16.74 -1.27
N ARG A 157 8.22 17.81 -0.54
CA ARG A 157 8.57 19.08 -1.18
C ARG A 157 9.90 19.01 -1.91
N ALA A 158 10.94 18.38 -1.34
CA ALA A 158 12.20 18.19 -2.06
C ALA A 158 11.98 17.46 -3.39
N MET A 159 11.08 16.48 -3.38
CA MET A 159 10.67 15.73 -4.57
C MET A 159 10.04 16.53 -5.71
N VAL A 160 9.52 17.72 -5.41
CA VAL A 160 8.95 18.62 -6.41
C VAL A 160 9.93 19.74 -6.75
N LEU A 161 10.56 20.32 -5.72
CA LEU A 161 11.39 21.51 -5.86
C LEU A 161 12.72 21.21 -6.55
N VAL A 162 13.34 20.05 -6.29
CA VAL A 162 14.62 19.68 -6.93
C VAL A 162 14.46 19.48 -8.43
N PRO A 163 13.47 18.70 -8.94
CA PRO A 163 13.16 18.67 -10.36
C PRO A 163 12.79 20.03 -10.94
N ALA A 164 11.94 20.81 -10.27
CA ALA A 164 11.55 22.13 -10.74
C ALA A 164 12.73 23.09 -10.88
N MET A 165 13.67 23.11 -9.92
CA MET A 165 14.89 23.91 -10.02
C MET A 165 15.76 23.49 -11.20
N THR A 166 15.81 22.20 -11.51
CA THR A 166 16.61 21.68 -12.63
C THR A 166 15.99 22.05 -13.98
N THR A 167 14.67 21.85 -14.10
CA THR A 167 13.89 22.13 -15.31
C THR A 167 13.77 23.63 -15.59
N PHE A 168 13.54 24.45 -14.56
CA PHE A 168 13.34 25.90 -14.72
C PHE A 168 14.65 26.70 -14.61
N ALA A 169 15.80 26.04 -14.51
CA ALA A 169 17.09 26.68 -14.23
C ALA A 169 17.43 27.83 -15.21
N GLU A 170 17.07 27.66 -16.49
CA GLU A 170 17.48 28.57 -17.57
C GLU A 170 16.37 29.53 -18.04
N THR A 171 15.09 29.26 -17.72
CA THR A 171 13.98 30.10 -18.21
C THR A 171 13.82 31.38 -17.39
N PRO A 172 13.73 32.56 -18.02
CA PRO A 172 13.45 33.81 -17.30
C PRO A 172 12.02 33.89 -16.75
N ALA A 173 11.13 32.95 -17.11
CA ALA A 173 9.74 32.91 -16.63
C ALA A 173 9.62 32.63 -15.12
N LEU A 174 10.65 32.03 -14.52
CA LEU A 174 10.82 31.93 -13.08
C LEU A 174 11.90 32.95 -12.64
N ASP A 175 11.56 33.87 -11.75
CA ASP A 175 12.52 34.88 -11.26
C ASP A 175 13.52 34.30 -10.25
N ASP A 176 14.68 34.96 -10.13
CA ASP A 176 15.79 34.51 -9.27
C ASP A 176 15.44 34.50 -7.78
N ALA A 177 14.53 35.39 -7.34
CA ALA A 177 14.10 35.44 -5.95
C ALA A 177 13.28 34.20 -5.58
N THR A 178 12.36 33.80 -6.46
CA THR A 178 11.55 32.59 -6.31
C THR A 178 12.41 31.34 -6.38
N PHE A 179 13.36 31.28 -7.31
CA PHE A 179 14.33 30.20 -7.38
C PHE A 179 15.12 30.08 -6.06
N ALA A 180 15.59 31.20 -5.52
CA ALA A 180 16.29 31.21 -4.24
C ALA A 180 15.40 30.73 -3.08
N ASP A 181 14.11 31.09 -3.03
CA ASP A 181 13.18 30.59 -2.00
C ASP A 181 12.91 29.08 -2.11
N MET A 182 12.88 28.53 -3.33
CA MET A 182 12.86 27.08 -3.54
C MET A 182 14.11 26.43 -2.96
N LEU A 183 15.29 26.99 -3.27
CA LEU A 183 16.57 26.47 -2.77
C LEU A 183 16.68 26.58 -1.24
N ARG A 184 16.19 27.68 -0.62
CA ARG A 184 16.10 27.82 0.83
C ARG A 184 15.24 26.72 1.45
N THR A 185 14.12 26.40 0.82
CA THR A 185 13.21 25.34 1.29
C THR A 185 13.91 23.98 1.27
N VAL A 186 14.65 23.67 0.20
CA VAL A 186 15.40 22.41 0.07
C VAL A 186 16.58 22.36 1.05
N LEU A 187 17.38 23.43 1.15
CA LEU A 187 18.54 23.51 2.04
C LEU A 187 18.10 23.41 3.52
N GLY A 188 17.06 24.16 3.91
CA GLY A 188 16.51 24.08 5.25
C GLY A 188 15.94 22.69 5.56
N GLY A 189 15.26 22.07 4.59
CA GLY A 189 14.78 20.70 4.69
C GLY A 189 15.90 19.68 4.88
N ALA A 190 17.01 19.79 4.15
CA ALA A 190 18.17 18.90 4.28
C ALA A 190 18.81 19.00 5.67
N ARG A 191 18.98 20.23 6.18
CA ARG A 191 19.47 20.48 7.55
C ARG A 191 18.53 19.86 8.58
N TRP A 192 17.22 20.08 8.43
CA TRP A 192 16.21 19.51 9.32
C TRP A 192 16.26 17.97 9.31
N ALA A 193 16.25 17.35 8.13
CA ALA A 193 16.27 15.89 7.99
C ALA A 193 17.55 15.26 8.57
N ALA A 194 18.69 15.97 8.47
CA ALA A 194 19.95 15.51 9.05
C ALA A 194 19.99 15.60 10.59
N GLU A 195 19.18 16.48 11.19
CA GLU A 195 19.13 16.75 12.62
C GLU A 195 17.91 16.13 13.34
N GLU A 196 16.93 15.63 12.58
CA GLU A 196 15.64 15.19 13.12
C GLU A 196 15.73 13.89 13.94
N HIS A 197 16.52 12.92 13.51
CA HIS A 197 16.43 11.57 14.05
C HIS A 197 17.57 11.24 15.02
N ASP A 198 17.31 11.36 16.33
CA ASP A 198 18.19 10.87 17.40
C ASP A 198 18.07 9.34 17.57
N GLU A 199 16.88 8.78 17.32
CA GLU A 199 16.57 7.35 17.44
C GLU A 199 15.92 6.80 16.16
N PHE A 200 15.98 5.48 16.01
CA PHE A 200 15.31 4.77 14.92
C PHE A 200 13.81 4.73 15.14
N ARG A 201 13.05 4.95 14.06
CA ARG A 201 11.60 4.92 14.05
C ARG A 201 11.12 4.01 12.92
N HIS A 202 10.28 3.04 13.26
CA HIS A 202 9.71 2.14 12.27
C HIS A 202 8.79 2.89 11.29
N GLY A 203 8.72 2.40 10.05
CA GLY A 203 7.76 2.85 9.06
C GLY A 203 8.32 3.80 8.00
N ASN A 204 7.46 4.19 7.08
CA ASN A 204 7.84 4.80 5.82
C ASN A 204 8.42 6.21 5.99
N TRP A 205 8.02 6.95 7.03
CA TRP A 205 8.32 8.38 7.16
C TRP A 205 9.83 8.65 7.25
N GLN A 206 10.52 7.97 8.15
CA GLN A 206 11.95 8.16 8.37
C GLN A 206 12.77 7.63 7.17
N LEU A 207 12.36 6.50 6.58
CA LEU A 207 13.03 5.92 5.42
C LEU A 207 12.98 6.84 4.20
N VAL A 208 11.79 7.34 3.82
CA VAL A 208 11.65 8.19 2.63
C VAL A 208 12.38 9.52 2.81
N CYS A 209 12.39 10.07 4.03
CA CYS A 209 13.12 11.29 4.35
C CYS A 209 14.64 11.08 4.26
N ALA A 210 15.16 10.00 4.83
CA ALA A 210 16.57 9.65 4.77
C ALA A 210 17.06 9.37 3.34
N ALA A 211 16.26 8.65 2.54
CA ALA A 211 16.58 8.38 1.14
C ALA A 211 16.62 9.67 0.31
N GLU A 212 15.77 10.64 0.61
CA GLU A 212 15.77 11.93 -0.08
C GLU A 212 16.88 12.87 0.40
N LEU A 213 17.31 12.76 1.66
CA LEU A 213 18.51 13.46 2.14
C LEU A 213 19.75 13.05 1.34
N LEU A 214 19.88 11.77 0.96
CA LEU A 214 20.94 11.30 0.04
C LEU A 214 20.84 11.99 -1.32
N HIS A 215 19.62 12.08 -1.86
CA HIS A 215 19.35 12.72 -3.14
C HIS A 215 19.73 14.21 -3.11
N VAL A 216 19.35 14.94 -2.06
CA VAL A 216 19.72 16.36 -1.89
C VAL A 216 21.24 16.54 -1.71
N ALA A 217 21.92 15.63 -0.99
CA ALA A 217 23.37 15.68 -0.84
C ALA A 217 24.12 15.57 -2.18
N ALA A 218 23.65 14.71 -3.09
CA ALA A 218 24.20 14.63 -4.44
C ALA A 218 23.74 15.78 -5.35
N PHE A 219 22.54 16.33 -5.12
CA PHE A 219 22.08 17.53 -5.82
C PHE A 219 22.86 18.79 -5.41
N LEU A 220 23.41 18.88 -4.20
CA LEU A 220 24.21 20.02 -3.70
C LEU A 220 25.62 19.57 -3.25
N PRO A 221 26.47 19.05 -4.15
CA PRO A 221 27.76 18.46 -3.79
C PRO A 221 28.78 19.50 -3.31
N ASP A 222 28.60 20.77 -3.68
CA ASP A 222 29.46 21.89 -3.27
C ASP A 222 29.11 22.42 -1.87
N ALA A 223 27.98 22.00 -1.29
CA ALA A 223 27.60 22.39 0.07
C ALA A 223 28.56 21.74 1.09
N GLU A 224 29.08 22.54 2.03
CA GLU A 224 29.99 22.06 3.08
C GLU A 224 29.35 20.93 3.93
N GLU A 225 28.03 20.97 4.08
CA GLU A 225 27.25 20.01 4.86
C GLU A 225 26.88 18.73 4.08
N ALA A 226 27.04 18.69 2.75
CA ALA A 226 26.62 17.55 1.93
C ALA A 226 27.26 16.21 2.31
N PRO A 227 28.57 16.12 2.66
CA PRO A 227 29.15 14.87 3.16
C PRO A 227 28.47 14.34 4.43
N GLN A 228 28.03 15.23 5.32
CA GLN A 228 27.28 14.84 6.51
C GLN A 228 25.90 14.32 6.13
N TRP A 229 25.17 15.02 5.25
CA TRP A 229 23.86 14.59 4.76
C TRP A 229 23.92 13.21 4.09
N ALA A 230 24.90 12.99 3.21
CA ALA A 230 25.11 11.70 2.56
C ALA A 230 25.41 10.58 3.57
N ARG A 231 26.19 10.88 4.61
CA ARG A 231 26.48 9.91 5.68
C ARG A 231 25.21 9.56 6.48
N VAL A 232 24.47 10.56 6.95
CA VAL A 232 23.23 10.35 7.73
C VAL A 232 22.20 9.59 6.91
N GLY A 233 21.95 10.01 5.67
CA GLY A 233 21.00 9.33 4.79
C GLY A 233 21.38 7.87 4.56
N ARG A 234 22.68 7.58 4.34
CA ARG A 234 23.18 6.20 4.17
C ARG A 234 22.97 5.36 5.42
N GLU A 235 23.41 5.86 6.57
CA GLU A 235 23.32 5.14 7.85
C GLU A 235 21.86 4.80 8.16
N ARG A 236 20.94 5.75 7.97
CA ARG A 236 19.50 5.52 8.20
C ARG A 236 18.88 4.59 7.16
N THR A 237 19.19 4.73 5.87
CA THR A 237 18.68 3.80 4.85
C THR A 237 19.10 2.35 5.14
N LEU A 238 20.36 2.12 5.53
CA LEU A 238 20.84 0.79 5.92
C LEU A 238 20.13 0.28 7.18
N GLU A 239 19.97 1.13 8.19
CA GLU A 239 19.26 0.76 9.42
C GLU A 239 17.79 0.36 9.16
N HIS A 240 17.09 1.04 8.26
CA HIS A 240 15.74 0.64 7.84
C HIS A 240 15.75 -0.68 7.06
N LEU A 241 16.71 -0.91 6.18
CA LEU A 241 16.85 -2.19 5.49
C LEU A 241 17.05 -3.36 6.48
N ASP A 242 17.71 -3.11 7.62
CA ASP A 242 17.90 -4.09 8.69
C ASP A 242 16.63 -4.31 9.55
N ARG A 243 15.84 -3.24 9.81
CA ARG A 243 14.84 -3.22 10.89
C ARG A 243 13.38 -3.09 10.44
N ASP A 244 13.13 -2.52 9.27
CA ASP A 244 11.79 -2.25 8.74
C ASP A 244 11.33 -3.24 7.68
N PHE A 245 12.19 -4.17 7.30
CA PHE A 245 11.83 -5.27 6.42
C PHE A 245 11.89 -6.58 7.18
N TYR A 246 10.78 -7.30 7.18
CA TYR A 246 10.73 -8.66 7.69
C TYR A 246 11.71 -9.56 6.90
N PRO A 247 12.16 -10.69 7.47
CA PRO A 247 13.02 -11.64 6.75
C PRO A 247 12.45 -12.17 5.43
N ASP A 248 11.13 -12.14 5.25
CA ASP A 248 10.44 -12.51 4.00
C ASP A 248 10.23 -11.32 3.04
N GLY A 249 10.78 -10.15 3.36
CA GLY A 249 10.77 -8.94 2.54
C GLY A 249 9.59 -8.00 2.78
N GLY A 250 8.58 -8.37 3.58
CA GLY A 250 7.46 -7.49 3.86
C GLY A 250 7.92 -6.23 4.59
N HIS A 251 7.46 -5.06 4.16
CA HIS A 251 7.70 -3.84 4.94
C HIS A 251 6.90 -3.88 6.25
N HIS A 252 7.44 -3.29 7.32
CA HIS A 252 6.93 -3.33 8.68
C HIS A 252 5.44 -3.02 8.76
N GLU A 253 4.96 -2.05 7.99
CA GLU A 253 3.56 -1.61 8.01
C GLU A 253 2.57 -2.57 7.36
N ARG A 254 3.05 -3.56 6.59
CA ARG A 254 2.22 -4.58 5.91
C ARG A 254 1.16 -4.01 4.96
N SER A 255 1.31 -2.74 4.57
CA SER A 255 0.51 -2.07 3.53
C SER A 255 1.29 -2.06 2.21
N PRO A 256 0.78 -2.70 1.14
CA PRO A 256 1.44 -2.72 -0.16
C PRO A 256 1.75 -1.34 -0.75
N GLY A 257 0.88 -0.35 -0.54
CA GLY A 257 1.10 1.02 -0.99
C GLY A 257 2.31 1.66 -0.32
N TYR A 258 2.41 1.55 1.01
CA TYR A 258 3.56 2.05 1.76
C TYR A 258 4.83 1.21 1.49
N HIS A 259 4.68 -0.09 1.23
CA HIS A 259 5.79 -0.91 0.77
C HIS A 259 6.35 -0.42 -0.58
N VAL A 260 5.49 -0.11 -1.56
CA VAL A 260 5.90 0.47 -2.84
C VAL A 260 6.53 1.85 -2.67
N LEU A 261 5.97 2.68 -1.79
CA LEU A 261 6.57 3.97 -1.44
C LEU A 261 8.01 3.81 -0.96
N CYS A 262 8.26 2.86 -0.03
CA CYS A 262 9.60 2.55 0.46
C CYS A 262 10.51 1.99 -0.66
N LEU A 263 10.01 1.10 -1.52
CA LEU A 263 10.78 0.59 -2.66
C LEU A 263 11.17 1.70 -3.66
N GLN A 264 10.28 2.64 -3.93
CA GLN A 264 10.58 3.79 -4.79
C GLN A 264 11.65 4.71 -4.17
N ALA A 265 11.59 4.94 -2.85
CA ALA A 265 12.63 5.66 -2.13
C ALA A 265 13.98 4.93 -2.16
N LEU A 266 13.99 3.61 -1.95
CA LEU A 266 15.19 2.78 -2.04
C LEU A 266 15.78 2.74 -3.45
N ARG A 267 14.94 2.71 -4.49
CA ARG A 267 15.38 2.82 -5.90
C ARG A 267 16.07 4.15 -6.15
N ARG A 268 15.51 5.27 -5.65
CA ARG A 268 16.17 6.57 -5.78
C ARG A 268 17.52 6.60 -5.05
N ALA A 269 17.54 6.06 -3.83
CA ALA A 269 18.79 5.92 -3.08
C ALA A 269 19.81 5.06 -3.85
N GLU A 270 19.38 3.99 -4.52
CA GLU A 270 20.22 3.13 -5.37
C GLU A 270 20.83 3.88 -6.54
N GLU A 271 20.03 4.68 -7.24
CA GLU A 271 20.50 5.49 -8.37
C GLU A 271 21.54 6.53 -7.94
N VAL A 272 21.30 7.22 -6.82
CA VAL A 272 22.22 8.24 -6.29
C VAL A 272 23.48 7.61 -5.72
N ALA A 273 23.32 6.66 -4.80
CA ALA A 273 24.42 6.07 -4.05
C ALA A 273 25.39 5.31 -4.97
N GLY A 274 24.85 4.53 -5.90
CA GLY A 274 25.65 3.70 -6.80
C GLY A 274 26.47 4.52 -7.81
N ARG A 275 26.01 5.72 -8.17
CA ARG A 275 26.69 6.62 -9.12
C ARG A 275 27.64 7.60 -8.43
N HIS A 276 27.24 8.16 -7.29
CA HIS A 276 27.92 9.31 -6.70
C HIS A 276 28.58 9.02 -5.34
N LEU A 277 28.15 7.99 -4.61
CA LEU A 277 28.58 7.74 -3.22
C LEU A 277 29.28 6.39 -3.01
N GLY A 278 29.41 5.56 -4.05
CA GLY A 278 30.22 4.32 -4.03
C GLY A 278 29.65 3.18 -3.18
N TRP A 279 28.33 3.15 -2.95
CA TRP A 279 27.63 2.04 -2.29
C TRP A 279 26.24 1.84 -2.89
N ARG A 280 25.61 0.68 -2.68
CA ARG A 280 24.30 0.37 -3.25
C ARG A 280 23.36 -0.26 -2.21
N PRO A 281 22.16 0.30 -1.96
CA PRO A 281 21.08 -0.37 -1.23
C PRO A 281 20.83 -1.82 -1.69
N SER A 282 20.96 -2.08 -2.99
CA SER A 282 20.77 -3.42 -3.57
C SER A 282 21.80 -4.47 -3.13
N ASP A 283 22.93 -4.06 -2.53
CA ASP A 283 23.87 -5.00 -1.89
C ASP A 283 23.27 -5.61 -0.60
N HIS A 284 22.23 -4.99 -0.03
CA HIS A 284 21.56 -5.49 1.16
C HIS A 284 20.49 -6.55 0.80
N PRO A 285 20.45 -7.72 1.46
CA PRO A 285 19.52 -8.80 1.10
C PRO A 285 18.05 -8.41 1.21
N ALA A 286 17.69 -7.52 2.14
CA ALA A 286 16.31 -7.03 2.29
C ALA A 286 15.80 -6.29 1.04
N PHE A 287 16.69 -5.67 0.24
CA PHE A 287 16.28 -5.00 -1.00
C PHE A 287 15.69 -6.01 -1.99
N GLY A 288 16.37 -7.13 -2.23
CA GLY A 288 15.87 -8.21 -3.09
C GLY A 288 14.64 -8.89 -2.50
N ALA A 289 14.66 -9.18 -1.19
CA ALA A 289 13.52 -9.79 -0.50
C ALA A 289 12.25 -8.93 -0.60
N ALA A 290 12.37 -7.61 -0.52
CA ALA A 290 11.23 -6.70 -0.66
C ALA A 290 10.58 -6.82 -2.06
N HIS A 291 11.37 -6.94 -3.13
CA HIS A 291 10.83 -7.20 -4.47
C HIS A 291 10.17 -8.58 -4.57
N ASP A 292 10.77 -9.61 -3.97
CA ASP A 292 10.19 -10.96 -3.90
C ASP A 292 8.85 -10.97 -3.14
N TRP A 293 8.74 -10.18 -2.07
CA TRP A 293 7.50 -10.05 -1.29
C TRP A 293 6.39 -9.44 -2.15
N LEU A 294 6.65 -8.32 -2.83
CA LEU A 294 5.64 -7.69 -3.68
C LEU A 294 5.23 -8.61 -4.85
N ALA A 295 6.19 -9.33 -5.44
CA ALA A 295 5.92 -10.33 -6.48
C ALA A 295 5.05 -11.48 -5.95
N ALA A 296 5.29 -11.94 -4.72
CA ALA A 296 4.45 -12.97 -4.09
C ALA A 296 3.03 -12.48 -3.82
N MET A 297 2.84 -11.21 -3.48
CA MET A 297 1.53 -10.60 -3.22
C MET A 297 0.74 -10.27 -4.48
N ARG A 298 1.37 -10.31 -5.66
CA ARG A 298 0.74 -10.02 -6.96
C ARG A 298 -0.19 -11.15 -7.37
N THR A 299 -1.45 -10.80 -7.65
CA THR A 299 -2.47 -11.72 -8.17
C THR A 299 -2.13 -12.14 -9.61
N PRO A 300 -2.69 -13.24 -10.12
CA PRO A 300 -2.56 -13.62 -11.53
C PRO A 300 -3.01 -12.53 -12.52
N ALA A 301 -3.94 -11.67 -12.09
CA ALA A 301 -4.44 -10.52 -12.84
C ALA A 301 -3.49 -9.30 -12.81
N GLY A 302 -2.30 -9.41 -12.19
CA GLY A 302 -1.23 -8.42 -12.24
C GLY A 302 -1.30 -7.31 -11.18
N TRP A 303 -2.37 -7.23 -10.39
CA TRP A 303 -2.52 -6.27 -9.29
C TRP A 303 -2.24 -6.91 -7.94
N VAL A 304 -1.83 -6.10 -6.96
CA VAL A 304 -1.63 -6.48 -5.56
C VAL A 304 -2.82 -5.94 -4.74
N PRO A 305 -3.44 -6.76 -3.87
CA PRO A 305 -4.62 -6.31 -3.13
C PRO A 305 -4.35 -5.13 -2.20
N ALA A 306 -5.38 -4.36 -1.94
CA ALA A 306 -5.37 -3.15 -1.11
C ALA A 306 -5.29 -3.46 0.40
N TRP A 307 -4.37 -4.34 0.81
CA TRP A 307 -4.25 -4.77 2.20
C TRP A 307 -3.96 -3.61 3.15
N GLN A 308 -4.67 -3.58 4.28
CA GLN A 308 -4.49 -2.52 5.29
C GLN A 308 -4.79 -1.14 4.66
N ASP A 309 -4.20 -0.06 5.16
CA ASP A 309 -4.26 1.24 4.48
C ASP A 309 -3.38 1.26 3.23
N SER A 310 -3.85 0.62 2.17
CA SER A 310 -3.21 0.58 0.87
C SER A 310 -4.20 0.94 -0.22
N PRO A 311 -3.77 1.60 -1.30
CA PRO A 311 -4.48 1.50 -2.56
C PRO A 311 -4.37 0.08 -3.14
N VAL A 312 -5.21 -0.27 -4.11
CA VAL A 312 -4.86 -1.36 -5.05
C VAL A 312 -3.57 -0.95 -5.78
N VAL A 313 -2.56 -1.83 -5.72
CA VAL A 313 -1.25 -1.56 -6.31
C VAL A 313 -1.13 -2.25 -7.65
N TYR A 314 -0.72 -1.49 -8.66
CA TYR A 314 -0.30 -1.99 -9.97
C TYR A 314 1.20 -1.74 -10.05
N PRO A 315 2.06 -2.73 -9.77
CA PRO A 315 3.50 -2.51 -9.73
C PRO A 315 4.01 -1.96 -11.07
N ASP A 316 4.58 -0.77 -11.02
CA ASP A 316 5.28 -0.10 -12.13
C ASP A 316 6.80 -0.35 -12.10
N ILE A 317 7.24 -1.12 -11.11
CA ILE A 317 8.61 -1.60 -10.95
C ILE A 317 8.74 -3.01 -11.53
N GLU A 318 9.93 -3.31 -12.06
CA GLU A 318 10.26 -4.67 -12.50
C GLU A 318 10.28 -5.61 -11.28
N LEU A 319 9.51 -6.69 -11.37
CA LEU A 319 9.38 -7.68 -10.32
C LEU A 319 9.81 -9.06 -10.83
N PRO A 320 10.41 -9.89 -9.96
CA PRO A 320 10.69 -11.28 -10.29
C PRO A 320 9.40 -12.04 -10.59
N GLU A 321 9.51 -13.10 -11.39
CA GLU A 321 8.37 -13.99 -11.63
C GLU A 321 7.94 -14.69 -10.34
N PRO A 322 6.62 -14.67 -10.01
CA PRO A 322 6.14 -15.30 -8.79
C PRO A 322 6.37 -16.81 -8.86
N LYS A 323 7.01 -17.36 -7.83
CA LYS A 323 7.13 -18.82 -7.67
C LYS A 323 5.73 -19.46 -7.66
N PRO A 324 5.50 -20.51 -8.45
CA PRO A 324 4.19 -21.16 -8.58
C PRO A 324 3.80 -21.90 -7.30
N GLY A 325 2.48 -22.07 -7.10
CA GLY A 325 1.92 -22.83 -5.99
C GLY A 325 1.78 -22.02 -4.69
N SER A 326 1.19 -22.68 -3.69
CA SER A 326 0.96 -22.09 -2.37
C SER A 326 2.26 -21.84 -1.62
N LYS A 327 2.35 -20.71 -0.90
CA LYS A 327 3.53 -20.32 -0.12
C LYS A 327 3.15 -19.49 1.10
N LEU A 328 3.99 -19.53 2.11
CA LEU A 328 3.85 -18.76 3.34
C LEU A 328 4.89 -17.64 3.37
N LEU A 329 4.45 -16.45 3.77
CA LEU A 329 5.27 -15.31 4.17
C LEU A 329 5.13 -15.17 5.69
N PRO A 330 5.92 -15.94 6.47
CA PRO A 330 5.64 -16.19 7.88
C PRO A 330 5.88 -14.97 8.76
N SER A 331 6.83 -14.10 8.40
CA SER A 331 7.24 -12.97 9.24
C SER A 331 6.32 -11.76 9.03
N SER A 332 5.97 -11.49 7.77
CA SER A 332 4.97 -10.49 7.40
C SER A 332 3.52 -10.98 7.61
N GLY A 333 3.33 -12.28 7.83
CA GLY A 333 2.05 -12.87 8.21
C GLY A 333 1.02 -12.91 7.07
N TYR A 334 1.42 -13.41 5.92
CA TYR A 334 0.53 -13.68 4.79
C TYR A 334 0.70 -15.10 4.27
N ALA A 335 -0.41 -15.75 3.95
CA ALA A 335 -0.42 -17.07 3.32
C ALA A 335 -1.07 -17.00 1.95
N ILE A 336 -0.38 -17.53 0.95
CA ILE A 336 -0.82 -17.53 -0.45
C ILE A 336 -1.20 -18.96 -0.82
N LEU A 337 -2.40 -19.13 -1.33
CA LEU A 337 -2.96 -20.38 -1.83
C LEU A 337 -3.15 -20.24 -3.34
N ALA A 338 -2.34 -20.92 -4.15
CA ALA A 338 -2.32 -20.70 -5.59
C ALA A 338 -2.34 -22.02 -6.38
N GLY A 339 -3.18 -22.08 -7.41
CA GLY A 339 -3.23 -23.16 -8.38
C GLY A 339 -2.73 -22.73 -9.76
N GLN A 340 -3.12 -23.48 -10.78
CA GLN A 340 -2.64 -23.34 -12.16
C GLN A 340 -3.80 -23.06 -13.14
N PRO A 341 -3.52 -22.73 -14.41
CA PRO A 341 -4.54 -22.58 -15.45
C PRO A 341 -5.42 -23.85 -15.59
N PRO A 342 -6.64 -23.73 -16.15
CA PRO A 342 -7.23 -22.54 -16.77
C PRO A 342 -7.90 -21.56 -15.79
N ALA A 343 -8.11 -21.97 -14.54
CA ALA A 343 -8.80 -21.12 -13.56
C ALA A 343 -7.87 -20.16 -12.81
N ASN A 344 -6.55 -20.39 -12.77
CA ASN A 344 -5.59 -19.59 -11.99
C ASN A 344 -6.12 -19.22 -10.59
N PRO A 345 -6.62 -20.19 -9.80
CA PRO A 345 -7.21 -19.90 -8.50
C PRO A 345 -6.13 -19.36 -7.57
N PHE A 346 -6.42 -18.25 -6.90
CA PHE A 346 -5.48 -17.55 -6.06
C PHE A 346 -6.21 -16.96 -4.85
N MET A 347 -5.71 -17.22 -3.65
CA MET A 347 -6.19 -16.60 -2.43
C MET A 347 -5.02 -16.15 -1.56
N ILE A 348 -5.05 -14.92 -1.05
CA ILE A 348 -4.12 -14.45 -0.02
C ILE A 348 -4.90 -14.30 1.28
N VAL A 349 -4.34 -14.80 2.38
CA VAL A 349 -4.93 -14.74 3.72
C VAL A 349 -4.02 -13.94 4.64
N ASN A 350 -4.59 -12.95 5.35
CA ASN A 350 -3.91 -12.17 6.37
C ASN A 350 -3.88 -12.95 7.70
N VAL A 351 -2.70 -13.39 8.12
CA VAL A 351 -2.46 -14.10 9.40
C VAL A 351 -1.44 -13.39 10.27
N GLY A 352 -1.21 -12.10 10.02
CA GLY A 352 -0.15 -11.33 10.67
C GLY A 352 -0.61 -10.43 11.81
N PRO A 353 0.36 -9.83 12.53
CA PRO A 353 0.11 -9.02 13.71
C PRO A 353 -0.58 -7.70 13.35
N TYR A 354 -1.24 -7.07 14.32
CA TYR A 354 -1.62 -5.67 14.19
C TYR A 354 -0.36 -4.83 14.41
N VAL A 355 -0.07 -3.90 13.50
CA VAL A 355 1.11 -3.04 13.57
C VAL A 355 0.67 -1.69 14.09
N GLU A 356 1.13 -1.32 15.29
CA GLU A 356 0.92 0.03 15.82
C GLU A 356 1.77 1.05 15.05
N HIS A 357 1.29 2.29 15.02
CA HIS A 357 1.98 3.43 14.40
C HIS A 357 1.77 4.64 15.31
N GLU A 358 2.73 5.59 15.35
CA GLU A 358 2.71 6.67 16.34
C GLU A 358 1.50 7.61 16.27
N LEU A 359 0.85 7.73 15.11
CA LEU A 359 -0.35 8.53 14.92
C LEU A 359 -1.58 7.64 14.75
N GLU A 360 -1.69 7.03 13.58
CA GLU A 360 -2.77 6.13 13.24
C GLU A 360 -2.19 4.92 12.57
N SER A 361 -2.51 3.74 13.10
CA SER A 361 -2.08 2.48 12.55
C SER A 361 -2.69 2.25 11.18
N HIS A 362 -1.84 1.87 10.23
CA HIS A 362 -2.30 1.41 8.91
C HIS A 362 -2.99 0.06 8.97
N SER A 363 -2.82 -0.71 10.05
CA SER A 363 -3.45 -2.03 10.19
C SER A 363 -4.96 -1.91 10.42
N HIS A 364 -5.70 -2.73 9.69
CA HIS A 364 -7.12 -2.96 9.88
C HIS A 364 -7.36 -4.03 10.95
N LEU A 365 -8.53 -3.97 11.57
CA LEU A 365 -9.03 -4.93 12.56
C LEU A 365 -9.65 -6.14 11.85
N ALA A 366 -8.86 -6.79 10.99
CA ALA A 366 -9.34 -7.80 10.05
C ALA A 366 -8.35 -8.96 9.88
N VAL A 367 -7.95 -9.58 10.99
CA VAL A 367 -7.10 -10.78 10.89
C VAL A 367 -7.92 -11.97 10.44
N THR A 368 -7.27 -12.90 9.74
CA THR A 368 -7.86 -14.03 8.99
C THR A 368 -8.69 -13.65 7.76
N ASP A 369 -8.74 -12.36 7.42
CA ASP A 369 -9.31 -11.87 6.16
C ASP A 369 -8.59 -12.48 4.94
N PHE A 370 -9.28 -12.53 3.81
CA PHE A 370 -8.72 -13.06 2.57
C PHE A 370 -9.19 -12.30 1.33
N VAL A 371 -8.37 -12.33 0.29
CA VAL A 371 -8.70 -11.88 -1.06
C VAL A 371 -8.63 -13.10 -1.99
N LEU A 372 -9.61 -13.26 -2.88
CA LEU A 372 -9.75 -14.39 -3.82
C LEU A 372 -9.87 -13.89 -5.25
N VAL A 373 -9.04 -14.45 -6.12
CA VAL A 373 -9.02 -14.25 -7.58
C VAL A 373 -9.12 -15.61 -8.27
N ALA A 374 -9.91 -15.69 -9.33
CA ALA A 374 -9.90 -16.81 -10.27
C ALA A 374 -10.35 -16.33 -11.65
N PHE A 375 -9.87 -16.97 -12.71
CA PHE A 375 -10.05 -16.56 -14.10
C PHE A 375 -9.68 -15.09 -14.33
N ASP A 376 -8.59 -14.66 -13.66
CA ASP A 376 -8.07 -13.29 -13.63
C ASP A 376 -9.10 -12.22 -13.17
N ALA A 377 -10.20 -12.64 -12.52
CA ALA A 377 -11.22 -11.76 -12.00
C ALA A 377 -11.17 -11.67 -10.47
N PRO A 378 -11.32 -10.46 -9.89
CA PRO A 378 -11.55 -10.28 -8.46
C PRO A 378 -12.91 -10.88 -8.08
N LEU A 379 -12.92 -11.91 -7.23
CA LEU A 379 -14.14 -12.63 -6.84
C LEU A 379 -14.51 -12.41 -5.37
N ALA A 380 -13.51 -12.31 -4.50
CA ALA A 380 -13.69 -11.81 -3.15
C ALA A 380 -12.57 -10.83 -2.81
N ILE A 381 -12.92 -9.63 -2.35
CA ILE A 381 -11.97 -8.57 -2.02
C ILE A 381 -12.39 -7.92 -0.71
N GLU A 382 -11.45 -7.28 -0.01
CA GLU A 382 -11.76 -6.38 1.10
C GLU A 382 -12.00 -4.95 0.59
N ALA A 383 -12.45 -4.04 1.47
CA ALA A 383 -12.66 -2.64 1.08
C ALA A 383 -11.36 -1.87 0.80
N GLY A 384 -10.24 -2.28 1.39
CA GLY A 384 -8.97 -1.56 1.36
C GLY A 384 -9.01 -0.26 2.17
N GLY A 385 -7.95 0.56 2.03
CA GLY A 385 -7.88 1.85 2.72
C GLY A 385 -8.90 2.89 2.21
N PRO A 386 -9.18 3.95 2.98
CA PRO A 386 -10.14 4.98 2.61
C PRO A 386 -9.62 5.88 1.46
N PRO A 387 -10.50 6.65 0.80
CA PRO A 387 -10.10 7.67 -0.17
C PRO A 387 -9.11 8.68 0.44
N THR A 388 -9.38 9.11 1.67
CA THR A 388 -8.51 9.94 2.51
C THR A 388 -8.67 9.53 3.97
N TYR A 389 -7.69 9.86 4.81
CA TYR A 389 -7.78 9.66 6.26
C TYR A 389 -8.85 10.52 6.95
N ASP A 390 -9.37 11.54 6.25
CA ASP A 390 -10.45 12.39 6.73
C ASP A 390 -11.84 11.81 6.39
N ASP A 391 -11.92 10.65 5.73
CA ASP A 391 -13.17 10.00 5.39
C ASP A 391 -13.93 9.57 6.67
N PRO A 392 -15.21 9.96 6.85
CA PRO A 392 -15.98 9.63 8.04
C PRO A 392 -16.22 8.13 8.23
N LEU A 393 -16.03 7.32 7.18
CA LEU A 393 -16.15 5.86 7.20
C LEU A 393 -14.83 5.16 7.55
N TYR A 394 -13.71 5.88 7.69
CA TYR A 394 -12.39 5.29 7.88
C TYR A 394 -12.36 4.26 9.03
N GLN A 395 -12.80 4.65 10.23
CA GLN A 395 -12.79 3.76 11.39
C GLN A 395 -14.00 2.79 11.41
N SER A 396 -15.16 3.24 10.97
CA SER A 396 -16.42 2.48 11.10
C SER A 396 -16.63 1.42 10.02
N TRP A 397 -15.99 1.59 8.86
CA TRP A 397 -16.10 0.72 7.71
C TRP A 397 -14.74 0.18 7.27
N TYR A 398 -13.85 1.02 6.73
CA TYR A 398 -12.62 0.57 6.07
C TYR A 398 -11.70 -0.22 6.99
N ARG A 399 -11.46 0.24 8.22
CA ARG A 399 -10.64 -0.50 9.22
C ARG A 399 -11.40 -1.56 10.00
N SER A 400 -12.72 -1.55 9.94
CA SER A 400 -13.60 -2.35 10.78
C SER A 400 -13.82 -3.73 10.18
N PRO A 401 -13.91 -4.82 10.99
CA PRO A 401 -14.26 -6.16 10.50
C PRO A 401 -15.48 -6.21 9.57
N ALA A 402 -16.37 -5.21 9.68
CA ALA A 402 -17.54 -5.07 8.82
C ALA A 402 -17.19 -5.08 7.32
N ALA A 403 -16.06 -4.53 6.89
CA ALA A 403 -15.71 -4.45 5.47
C ALA A 403 -14.77 -5.56 4.96
N HIS A 404 -14.62 -6.63 5.75
CA HIS A 404 -13.65 -7.70 5.50
C HIS A 404 -14.27 -9.10 5.49
N ASN A 405 -13.57 -10.06 4.89
CA ASN A 405 -13.99 -11.45 4.71
C ASN A 405 -13.68 -12.28 5.96
N VAL A 406 -14.23 -11.87 7.10
CA VAL A 406 -13.95 -12.43 8.43
C VAL A 406 -15.23 -12.91 9.12
N VAL A 407 -15.05 -13.57 10.28
CA VAL A 407 -16.15 -13.82 11.23
C VAL A 407 -16.21 -12.67 12.22
N THR A 408 -17.41 -12.15 12.46
CA THR A 408 -17.68 -11.13 13.49
C THR A 408 -18.63 -11.64 14.55
N LEU A 409 -18.47 -11.15 15.77
CA LEU A 409 -19.34 -11.47 16.90
C LEU A 409 -20.28 -10.28 17.16
N PRO A 410 -21.60 -10.50 17.30
CA PRO A 410 -22.54 -9.43 17.61
C PRO A 410 -22.14 -8.69 18.87
N ASP A 411 -22.30 -7.36 18.86
CA ASP A 411 -22.02 -6.45 19.97
C ASP A 411 -20.55 -6.41 20.44
N GLU A 412 -19.62 -7.03 19.70
CA GLU A 412 -18.19 -6.99 19.98
C GLU A 412 -17.42 -6.30 18.84
N GLN A 413 -16.36 -5.55 19.19
CA GLN A 413 -15.39 -5.04 18.23
C GLN A 413 -14.10 -5.84 18.33
N MET A 414 -13.49 -6.14 17.18
CA MET A 414 -12.17 -6.77 17.18
C MET A 414 -11.15 -5.80 17.76
N THR A 415 -10.31 -6.27 18.66
CA THR A 415 -9.26 -5.48 19.31
C THR A 415 -7.95 -5.53 18.54
N THR A 416 -7.03 -4.61 18.84
CA THR A 416 -5.68 -4.60 18.29
C THR A 416 -4.82 -5.76 18.81
N ASP A 417 -5.05 -6.21 20.05
CA ASP A 417 -4.41 -7.37 20.67
C ASP A 417 -5.00 -8.70 20.17
N ARG A 418 -4.96 -8.89 18.85
CA ARG A 418 -5.62 -10.01 18.19
C ARG A 418 -4.90 -11.35 18.36
N ARG A 419 -3.63 -11.36 18.82
CA ARG A 419 -2.80 -12.55 19.08
C ARG A 419 -3.09 -13.69 18.09
N CYS A 420 -2.95 -13.38 16.80
CA CYS A 420 -3.21 -14.36 15.76
C CYS A 420 -2.02 -15.29 15.62
N GLU A 421 -2.30 -16.59 15.57
CA GLU A 421 -1.29 -17.62 15.39
C GLU A 421 -1.69 -18.52 14.22
N LEU A 422 -0.69 -18.89 13.41
CA LEU A 422 -0.82 -19.86 12.34
C LEU A 422 -0.48 -21.24 12.91
N ASP A 423 -1.50 -22.04 13.19
CA ASP A 423 -1.37 -23.38 13.75
C ASP A 423 -0.85 -24.39 12.71
N GLU A 424 -1.28 -24.24 11.45
CA GLU A 424 -0.96 -25.19 10.39
C GLU A 424 -0.84 -24.48 9.03
N PHE A 425 0.22 -24.79 8.29
CA PHE A 425 0.34 -24.50 6.87
C PHE A 425 1.03 -25.67 6.17
N THR A 426 0.21 -26.59 5.64
CA THR A 426 0.68 -27.83 5.02
C THR A 426 0.38 -27.79 3.53
N VAL A 427 1.41 -27.85 2.70
CA VAL A 427 1.29 -27.95 1.24
C VAL A 427 1.56 -29.39 0.81
N THR A 428 0.61 -30.00 0.11
CA THR A 428 0.74 -31.29 -0.57
C THR A 428 0.68 -31.07 -2.08
N GLU A 429 0.79 -32.15 -2.87
CA GLU A 429 0.66 -32.08 -4.34
C GLU A 429 -0.69 -31.50 -4.81
N HIS A 430 -1.77 -31.81 -4.11
CA HIS A 430 -3.13 -31.45 -4.54
C HIS A 430 -3.84 -30.46 -3.61
N VAL A 431 -3.44 -30.46 -2.33
CA VAL A 431 -4.15 -29.76 -1.26
C VAL A 431 -3.20 -28.89 -0.47
N THR A 432 -3.61 -27.65 -0.18
CA THR A 432 -3.02 -26.83 0.87
C THR A 432 -3.98 -26.71 2.03
N VAL A 433 -3.49 -26.92 3.24
CA VAL A 433 -4.26 -26.73 4.49
C VAL A 433 -3.66 -25.56 5.26
N LEU A 434 -4.50 -24.59 5.58
CA LEU A 434 -4.19 -23.50 6.49
C LEU A 434 -5.10 -23.61 7.71
N ARG A 435 -4.55 -23.46 8.91
CA ARG A 435 -5.33 -23.30 10.14
C ARG A 435 -4.71 -22.17 10.94
N ALA A 436 -5.53 -21.20 11.31
CA ALA A 436 -5.12 -20.07 12.14
C ALA A 436 -6.22 -19.74 13.13
N HIS A 437 -5.82 -19.22 14.29
CA HIS A 437 -6.75 -18.71 15.27
C HIS A 437 -6.34 -17.32 15.73
N HIS A 438 -7.29 -16.60 16.34
CA HIS A 438 -7.04 -15.29 16.92
C HIS A 438 -7.93 -15.03 18.14
N HIS A 439 -7.46 -14.12 18.99
CA HIS A 439 -8.12 -13.64 20.21
C HIS A 439 -8.56 -12.17 20.08
N GLY A 440 -8.89 -11.76 18.86
CA GLY A 440 -9.36 -10.40 18.58
C GLY A 440 -10.68 -10.03 19.28
N TYR A 441 -11.44 -11.02 19.73
CA TYR A 441 -12.68 -10.85 20.48
C TYR A 441 -12.56 -11.45 21.89
N SER A 442 -13.63 -11.36 22.70
CA SER A 442 -13.68 -12.05 24.00
C SER A 442 -13.58 -13.57 23.88
N ARG A 443 -14.01 -14.12 22.74
CA ARG A 443 -13.94 -15.53 22.37
C ARG A 443 -12.90 -15.75 21.27
N ARG A 444 -12.15 -16.86 21.35
CA ARG A 444 -11.22 -17.28 20.30
C ARG A 444 -12.02 -17.66 19.06
N VAL A 445 -11.54 -17.23 17.91
CA VAL A 445 -12.07 -17.59 16.59
C VAL A 445 -10.98 -18.33 15.84
N GLU A 446 -11.33 -19.50 15.30
CA GLU A 446 -10.44 -20.34 14.49
C GLU A 446 -10.98 -20.41 13.07
N ARG A 447 -10.09 -20.23 12.09
CA ARG A 447 -10.32 -20.41 10.67
C ARG A 447 -9.44 -21.53 10.14
N ARG A 448 -10.06 -22.49 9.46
CA ARG A 448 -9.38 -23.49 8.66
C ARG A 448 -9.76 -23.35 7.19
N ILE A 449 -8.78 -23.37 6.31
CA ILE A 449 -8.97 -23.38 4.86
C ILE A 449 -8.31 -24.63 4.30
N LEU A 450 -9.10 -25.48 3.65
CA LEU A 450 -8.61 -26.54 2.78
C LEU A 450 -8.77 -26.06 1.34
N PHE A 451 -7.65 -25.88 0.63
CA PHE A 451 -7.62 -25.46 -0.76
C PHE A 451 -7.22 -26.64 -1.64
N VAL A 452 -8.05 -26.97 -2.63
CA VAL A 452 -7.72 -27.92 -3.69
C VAL A 452 -7.33 -27.15 -4.94
N ALA A 453 -6.08 -27.31 -5.37
CA ALA A 453 -5.51 -26.52 -6.45
C ALA A 453 -5.86 -27.05 -7.86
N GLY A 454 -6.19 -28.35 -7.97
CA GLY A 454 -6.45 -29.01 -9.25
C GLY A 454 -7.89 -28.87 -9.72
N ASP A 455 -8.11 -28.84 -11.04
CA ASP A 455 -9.43 -28.66 -11.67
C ASP A 455 -10.42 -29.81 -11.35
N PRO A 456 -11.63 -29.53 -10.81
CA PRO A 456 -12.10 -28.23 -10.35
C PRO A 456 -11.47 -27.82 -9.01
N ALA A 457 -10.97 -26.58 -8.98
CA ALA A 457 -10.37 -25.98 -7.79
C ALA A 457 -11.45 -25.40 -6.87
N TYR A 458 -11.23 -25.51 -5.56
CA TYR A 458 -12.15 -24.96 -4.56
C TYR A 458 -11.47 -24.73 -3.21
N TRP A 459 -12.17 -23.99 -2.35
CA TRP A 459 -11.79 -23.77 -0.96
C TRP A 459 -12.91 -24.24 -0.05
N LEU A 460 -12.60 -25.07 0.95
CA LEU A 460 -13.49 -25.36 2.06
C LEU A 460 -13.02 -24.56 3.27
N ILE A 461 -13.81 -23.58 3.68
CA ILE A 461 -13.55 -22.73 4.83
C ILE A 461 -14.40 -23.22 6.00
N SER A 462 -13.74 -23.59 7.09
CA SER A 462 -14.37 -23.98 8.35
C SER A 462 -13.99 -22.96 9.42
N ASP A 463 -14.98 -22.23 9.93
CA ASP A 463 -14.80 -21.26 11.00
C ASP A 463 -15.54 -21.71 12.26
N THR A 464 -14.89 -21.58 13.43
CA THR A 464 -15.48 -21.91 14.73
C THR A 464 -15.18 -20.83 15.76
N VAL A 465 -16.22 -20.48 16.53
CA VAL A 465 -16.12 -19.60 17.71
C VAL A 465 -16.12 -20.47 18.97
N ASP A 466 -15.09 -20.31 19.80
CA ASP A 466 -14.96 -21.07 21.04
C ASP A 466 -16.14 -20.80 21.99
N GLY A 467 -16.71 -21.87 22.54
CA GLY A 467 -17.94 -21.82 23.34
C GLY A 467 -19.23 -21.62 22.54
N GLY A 468 -19.13 -21.40 21.22
CA GLY A 468 -20.27 -21.16 20.32
C GLY A 468 -20.96 -19.81 20.54
N GLY A 469 -22.20 -19.73 20.07
CA GLY A 469 -23.07 -18.54 20.18
C GLY A 469 -23.18 -17.74 18.88
N PRO A 470 -23.95 -16.63 18.89
CA PRO A 470 -24.19 -15.83 17.70
C PRO A 470 -22.89 -15.32 17.05
N ALA A 471 -22.79 -15.46 15.74
CA ALA A 471 -21.69 -14.95 14.92
C ALA A 471 -22.16 -14.70 13.48
N THR A 472 -21.45 -13.83 12.76
CA THR A 472 -21.68 -13.55 11.33
C THR A 472 -20.43 -13.92 10.53
N TRP A 473 -20.59 -14.77 9.53
CA TRP A 473 -19.57 -15.01 8.51
C TRP A 473 -19.82 -14.11 7.30
N SER A 474 -18.76 -13.48 6.77
CA SER A 474 -18.90 -12.47 5.72
C SER A 474 -17.99 -12.73 4.53
N ILE A 475 -18.49 -12.41 3.35
CA ILE A 475 -17.70 -12.33 2.11
C ILE A 475 -18.14 -11.14 1.27
N HIS A 476 -17.17 -10.43 0.71
CA HIS A 476 -17.35 -9.20 -0.05
C HIS A 476 -16.77 -9.37 -1.44
N GLY A 477 -17.43 -8.83 -2.45
CA GLY A 477 -16.97 -8.88 -3.83
C GLY A 477 -17.49 -7.72 -4.67
N PRO A 478 -16.94 -7.53 -5.88
CA PRO A 478 -17.34 -6.45 -6.79
C PRO A 478 -18.71 -6.68 -7.45
N ALA A 479 -19.26 -7.90 -7.34
CA ALA A 479 -20.50 -8.30 -7.97
C ALA A 479 -21.60 -8.61 -6.96
N GLN A 480 -22.85 -8.40 -7.35
CA GLN A 480 -24.01 -8.67 -6.50
C GLN A 480 -24.17 -10.16 -6.20
N TRP A 481 -24.80 -10.48 -5.08
CA TRP A 481 -25.08 -11.85 -4.66
C TRP A 481 -26.52 -12.24 -4.98
N ARG A 482 -26.73 -13.45 -5.50
CA ARG A 482 -28.05 -14.05 -5.70
C ARG A 482 -28.13 -15.43 -5.07
N SER A 483 -29.32 -15.80 -4.60
CA SER A 483 -29.60 -17.17 -4.15
C SER A 483 -29.59 -18.13 -5.34
N VAL A 484 -28.98 -19.30 -5.15
CA VAL A 484 -29.00 -20.43 -6.09
C VAL A 484 -29.30 -21.73 -5.33
N ASP A 485 -29.48 -22.84 -6.05
CA ASP A 485 -29.68 -24.15 -5.41
C ASP A 485 -28.52 -24.44 -4.44
N GLY A 486 -28.86 -24.76 -3.19
CA GLY A 486 -27.88 -25.05 -2.12
C GLY A 486 -27.06 -23.88 -1.58
N GLY A 487 -27.09 -22.68 -2.19
CA GLY A 487 -26.09 -21.65 -1.89
C GLY A 487 -26.40 -20.26 -2.40
N PHE A 488 -25.34 -19.53 -2.72
CA PHE A 488 -25.35 -18.22 -3.35
C PHE A 488 -24.32 -18.19 -4.47
N ALA A 489 -24.53 -17.33 -5.45
CA ALA A 489 -23.54 -17.05 -6.49
C ALA A 489 -23.43 -15.54 -6.70
N SER A 490 -22.23 -15.06 -7.04
CA SER A 490 -22.06 -13.71 -7.55
C SER A 490 -22.65 -13.60 -8.97
N THR A 491 -23.15 -12.43 -9.32
CA THR A 491 -23.57 -12.10 -10.69
C THR A 491 -22.36 -11.84 -11.59
N GLY A 492 -22.53 -11.95 -12.91
CA GLY A 492 -21.46 -11.84 -13.90
C GLY A 492 -20.66 -13.13 -14.07
N GLY A 493 -19.91 -13.21 -15.17
CA GLY A 493 -18.89 -14.24 -15.40
C GLY A 493 -17.50 -13.59 -15.39
N PRO A 494 -16.51 -14.15 -14.66
CA PRO A 494 -16.55 -15.34 -13.80
C PRO A 494 -17.40 -15.15 -12.54
N ALA A 495 -17.96 -16.25 -12.02
CA ALA A 495 -18.83 -16.25 -10.83
C ALA A 495 -18.20 -17.01 -9.66
N LEU A 496 -18.41 -16.51 -8.43
CA LEU A 496 -18.06 -17.19 -7.20
C LEU A 496 -19.31 -17.78 -6.54
N HIS A 497 -19.29 -19.08 -6.26
CA HIS A 497 -20.35 -19.78 -5.53
C HIS A 497 -19.97 -19.94 -4.07
N VAL A 498 -20.93 -19.71 -3.19
CA VAL A 498 -20.84 -19.85 -1.73
C VAL A 498 -21.86 -20.90 -1.29
N VAL A 499 -21.39 -22.08 -0.89
CA VAL A 499 -22.24 -23.24 -0.57
C VAL A 499 -22.03 -23.66 0.89
N PRO A 500 -22.88 -23.20 1.82
CA PRO A 500 -22.79 -23.57 3.23
C PRO A 500 -23.41 -24.94 3.50
N ALA A 501 -22.73 -25.79 4.28
CA ALA A 501 -23.17 -27.15 4.60
C ALA A 501 -24.51 -27.22 5.35
N HIS A 502 -24.73 -26.30 6.28
CA HIS A 502 -25.91 -26.27 7.15
C HIS A 502 -26.79 -25.07 6.84
N ARG A 503 -27.08 -24.84 5.55
CA ARG A 503 -27.84 -23.67 5.07
C ARG A 503 -29.12 -23.39 5.85
N ALA A 504 -29.86 -24.41 6.26
CA ALA A 504 -31.11 -24.27 7.02
C ALA A 504 -30.93 -23.65 8.42
N LEU A 505 -29.71 -23.67 8.97
CA LEU A 505 -29.38 -23.08 10.27
C LEU A 505 -28.83 -21.65 10.16
N LEU A 506 -28.71 -21.13 8.93
CA LEU A 506 -28.11 -19.83 8.67
C LEU A 506 -29.17 -18.85 8.17
N ALA A 507 -29.23 -17.67 8.78
CA ALA A 507 -29.90 -16.53 8.17
C ALA A 507 -28.91 -15.85 7.23
N ALA A 508 -29.37 -15.43 6.05
CA ALA A 508 -28.50 -14.80 5.06
C ALA A 508 -29.07 -13.48 4.60
N ARG A 509 -28.19 -12.51 4.39
CA ARG A 509 -28.53 -11.18 3.88
C ARG A 509 -27.42 -10.65 2.98
N THR A 510 -27.79 -9.72 2.12
CA THR A 510 -26.87 -9.01 1.25
C THR A 510 -26.83 -7.53 1.62
N GLU A 511 -25.65 -6.95 1.63
CA GLU A 511 -25.43 -5.53 1.92
C GLU A 511 -24.58 -4.91 0.80
N VAL A 512 -24.61 -3.58 0.68
CA VAL A 512 -23.74 -2.85 -0.24
C VAL A 512 -23.02 -1.79 0.57
N GLY A 513 -21.70 -1.86 0.57
CA GLY A 513 -20.82 -0.82 1.06
C GLY A 513 -20.00 -0.21 -0.07
N VAL A 514 -18.89 0.41 0.30
CA VAL A 514 -17.93 1.01 -0.63
C VAL A 514 -16.57 0.34 -0.45
N GLY A 515 -15.81 0.19 -1.52
CA GLY A 515 -14.46 -0.36 -1.44
C GLY A 515 -13.68 -0.06 -2.70
N GLN A 516 -12.38 -0.30 -2.64
CA GLN A 516 -11.51 -0.18 -3.80
C GLN A 516 -11.68 -1.36 -4.75
N LEU A 517 -11.88 -1.07 -6.03
CA LEU A 517 -12.08 -2.05 -7.09
C LEU A 517 -10.85 -2.12 -7.98
N PRO A 518 -10.29 -3.31 -8.28
CA PRO A 518 -9.12 -3.44 -9.13
C PRO A 518 -9.52 -3.33 -10.62
N ARG A 519 -9.74 -2.09 -11.08
CA ARG A 519 -10.23 -1.75 -12.43
C ARG A 519 -9.20 -1.01 -13.31
N GLY A 520 -7.93 -1.20 -13.01
CA GLY A 520 -6.80 -0.69 -13.80
C GLY A 520 -6.18 0.61 -13.29
N LYS A 521 -6.77 1.26 -12.28
CA LYS A 521 -6.19 2.44 -11.61
C LYS A 521 -6.17 2.27 -10.08
N PRO A 522 -5.17 2.82 -9.37
CA PRO A 522 -5.20 2.90 -7.90
C PRO A 522 -6.38 3.74 -7.41
N ARG A 523 -6.87 3.47 -6.20
CA ARG A 523 -7.93 4.26 -5.52
C ARG A 523 -9.23 4.42 -6.33
N GLU A 524 -9.58 3.46 -7.17
CA GLU A 524 -10.88 3.44 -7.83
C GLU A 524 -11.93 2.85 -6.87
N PHE A 525 -12.83 3.68 -6.37
CA PHE A 525 -13.87 3.26 -5.44
C PHE A 525 -15.17 2.91 -6.16
N GLY A 526 -15.88 1.91 -5.64
CA GLY A 526 -17.19 1.54 -6.14
C GLY A 526 -17.98 0.69 -5.15
N PRO A 527 -19.16 0.19 -5.56
CA PRO A 527 -19.99 -0.64 -4.70
C PRO A 527 -19.27 -1.95 -4.36
N LEU A 528 -19.18 -2.25 -3.07
CA LEU A 528 -18.67 -3.51 -2.54
C LEU A 528 -19.85 -4.32 -1.99
N HIS A 529 -20.16 -5.45 -2.61
CA HIS A 529 -21.33 -6.25 -2.29
C HIS A 529 -20.97 -7.34 -1.28
N ALA A 530 -21.63 -7.31 -0.12
CA ALA A 530 -21.42 -8.28 0.94
C ALA A 530 -22.52 -9.36 0.94
N LEU A 531 -22.13 -10.60 1.19
CA LEU A 531 -23.00 -11.67 1.65
C LEU A 531 -22.65 -11.98 3.11
N ARG A 532 -23.66 -11.94 3.97
CA ARG A 532 -23.55 -12.23 5.40
C ARG A 532 -24.34 -13.50 5.72
N LEU A 533 -23.73 -14.40 6.49
CA LEU A 533 -24.34 -15.62 7.00
C LEU A 533 -24.31 -15.57 8.52
N ASP A 534 -25.49 -15.45 9.14
CA ASP A 534 -25.64 -15.42 10.59
C ASP A 534 -25.87 -16.84 11.12
N SER A 535 -25.08 -17.24 12.12
CA SER A 535 -25.21 -18.51 12.82
C SER A 535 -25.49 -18.28 14.30
N PRO A 536 -26.51 -18.92 14.90
CA PRO A 536 -26.76 -18.83 16.33
C PRO A 536 -25.73 -19.61 17.16
N VAL A 537 -24.93 -20.48 16.54
CA VAL A 537 -23.99 -21.39 17.21
C VAL A 537 -22.53 -21.11 16.89
N GLY A 538 -22.23 -20.18 16.00
CA GLY A 538 -20.86 -19.72 15.76
C GLY A 538 -19.99 -20.75 15.03
N ARG A 539 -20.61 -21.56 14.18
CA ARG A 539 -19.93 -22.55 13.34
C ARG A 539 -20.34 -22.38 11.88
N PHE A 540 -19.34 -22.38 11.01
CA PHE A 540 -19.50 -22.26 9.56
C PHE A 540 -18.63 -23.29 8.87
N ASP A 541 -19.22 -23.98 7.90
CA ASP A 541 -18.52 -24.87 6.98
C ASP A 541 -19.03 -24.49 5.58
N VAL A 542 -18.18 -23.77 4.82
CA VAL A 542 -18.56 -23.06 3.59
C VAL A 542 -17.61 -23.47 2.47
N LEU A 543 -18.19 -24.04 1.41
CA LEU A 543 -17.46 -24.33 0.17
C LEU A 543 -17.52 -23.12 -0.77
N LEU A 544 -16.35 -22.69 -1.23
CA LEU A 544 -16.17 -21.67 -2.27
C LEU A 544 -15.65 -22.33 -3.55
N THR A 545 -16.30 -22.05 -4.68
CA THR A 545 -15.78 -22.44 -6.01
C THR A 545 -16.00 -21.31 -7.01
N ALA A 546 -15.06 -21.15 -7.93
CA ALA A 546 -15.21 -20.23 -9.05
C ALA A 546 -15.65 -20.99 -10.31
N THR A 547 -16.45 -20.36 -11.15
CA THR A 547 -16.83 -20.86 -12.48
C THR A 547 -16.61 -19.78 -13.53
N SER A 548 -16.17 -20.16 -14.73
CA SER A 548 -15.90 -19.20 -15.81
C SER A 548 -17.18 -18.50 -16.30
N THR A 549 -18.35 -19.13 -16.13
CA THR A 549 -19.66 -18.57 -16.43
C THR A 549 -20.62 -18.76 -15.25
N GLU A 550 -21.72 -18.02 -15.26
CA GLU A 550 -22.82 -18.15 -14.29
C GLU A 550 -23.68 -19.41 -14.47
N SER A 551 -23.55 -20.10 -15.60
CA SER A 551 -24.48 -21.15 -16.06
C SER A 551 -24.08 -22.57 -15.65
N VAL A 552 -22.97 -22.73 -14.93
CA VAL A 552 -22.49 -24.02 -14.44
C VAL A 552 -23.30 -24.42 -13.20
N ALA A 553 -23.67 -25.71 -13.10
CA ALA A 553 -24.35 -26.22 -11.92
C ALA A 553 -23.51 -25.99 -10.65
N PRO A 554 -24.09 -25.45 -9.57
CA PRO A 554 -23.35 -25.16 -8.35
C PRO A 554 -22.84 -26.47 -7.73
N PRO A 555 -21.68 -26.45 -7.06
CA PRO A 555 -21.21 -27.63 -6.37
C PRO A 555 -22.13 -27.95 -5.20
N ARG A 556 -22.04 -29.17 -4.69
CA ARG A 556 -22.79 -29.61 -3.51
C ARG A 556 -21.85 -29.94 -2.38
N LEU A 557 -22.20 -29.50 -1.18
CA LEU A 557 -21.52 -29.84 0.07
C LEU A 557 -22.50 -30.63 0.95
N SER A 558 -22.09 -31.80 1.42
CA SER A 558 -22.90 -32.66 2.29
C SER A 558 -22.03 -33.30 3.35
N SER A 559 -22.57 -33.50 4.55
CA SER A 559 -21.84 -34.21 5.60
C SER A 559 -21.71 -35.70 5.29
N CYS A 560 -20.58 -36.27 5.69
CA CYS A 560 -20.37 -37.72 5.72
C CYS A 560 -19.67 -38.12 7.04
N ASP A 561 -19.47 -39.42 7.27
CA ASP A 561 -18.86 -39.92 8.51
C ASP A 561 -17.50 -39.25 8.77
N GLY A 562 -17.46 -38.34 9.74
CA GLY A 562 -16.25 -37.64 10.17
C GLY A 562 -15.77 -36.49 9.28
N GLY A 563 -16.56 -36.05 8.28
CA GLY A 563 -16.11 -35.02 7.35
C GLY A 563 -17.13 -34.55 6.32
N TRP A 564 -16.65 -34.21 5.13
CA TRP A 564 -17.42 -33.60 4.04
C TRP A 564 -17.32 -34.39 2.74
N ARG A 565 -18.44 -34.50 2.04
CA ARG A 565 -18.51 -34.94 0.65
C ARG A 565 -18.87 -33.74 -0.23
N ILE A 566 -18.01 -33.48 -1.21
CA ILE A 566 -18.11 -32.38 -2.16
C ILE A 566 -18.35 -32.96 -3.55
N THR A 567 -19.37 -32.46 -4.25
CA THR A 567 -19.60 -32.81 -5.66
C THR A 567 -19.37 -31.56 -6.50
N CYS A 568 -18.40 -31.62 -7.40
CA CYS A 568 -18.07 -30.51 -8.30
C CYS A 568 -17.86 -31.06 -9.71
N GLY A 569 -18.74 -30.68 -10.64
CA GLY A 569 -18.75 -31.24 -11.99
C GLY A 569 -18.91 -32.77 -11.98
N SER A 570 -17.98 -33.47 -12.62
CA SER A 570 -17.93 -34.94 -12.68
C SER A 570 -17.16 -35.60 -11.53
N PHE A 571 -16.68 -34.82 -10.56
CA PHE A 571 -15.87 -35.31 -9.45
C PHE A 571 -16.64 -35.34 -8.13
N ILE A 572 -16.32 -36.34 -7.32
CA ILE A 572 -16.79 -36.48 -5.94
C ILE A 572 -15.56 -36.55 -5.05
N ASP A 573 -15.44 -35.56 -4.17
CA ASP A 573 -14.33 -35.44 -3.25
C ASP A 573 -14.81 -35.77 -1.83
N SER A 574 -14.04 -36.55 -1.09
CA SER A 574 -14.23 -36.78 0.35
C SER A 574 -13.11 -36.13 1.13
N VAL A 575 -13.47 -35.31 2.10
CA VAL A 575 -12.58 -34.62 3.03
C VAL A 575 -12.86 -35.14 4.43
N ASP A 576 -11.82 -35.50 5.17
CA ASP A 576 -11.90 -35.72 6.60
C ASP A 576 -10.85 -34.87 7.35
N ARG A 577 -10.57 -35.24 8.59
CA ARG A 577 -9.64 -34.53 9.47
C ARG A 577 -8.20 -34.44 8.94
N GLY A 578 -7.73 -35.43 8.17
CA GLY A 578 -6.34 -35.52 7.72
C GLY A 578 -6.16 -36.06 6.30
N ARG A 579 -7.26 -36.25 5.56
CA ARG A 579 -7.25 -36.81 4.22
C ARG A 579 -8.22 -36.09 3.30
N TRP A 580 -7.81 -36.02 2.04
CA TRP A 580 -8.64 -35.70 0.90
C TRP A 580 -8.50 -36.78 -0.17
N GLU A 581 -9.59 -37.12 -0.83
CA GLU A 581 -9.63 -38.06 -1.95
C GLU A 581 -10.64 -37.58 -2.98
N ARG A 582 -10.21 -37.51 -4.24
CA ARG A 582 -11.04 -37.21 -5.41
C ARG A 582 -11.34 -38.48 -6.19
N ARG A 583 -12.60 -38.67 -6.52
CA ARG A 583 -13.07 -39.76 -7.40
C ARG A 583 -13.76 -39.21 -8.62
N GLY A 584 -13.56 -39.89 -9.75
CA GLY A 584 -14.33 -39.65 -10.98
C GLY A 584 -15.77 -40.15 -10.86
N ALA A 585 -16.59 -39.83 -11.85
CA ALA A 585 -17.98 -40.29 -11.93
C ALA A 585 -18.11 -41.82 -12.00
N ASP A 586 -17.05 -42.52 -12.42
CA ASP A 586 -16.93 -43.99 -12.44
C ASP A 586 -16.52 -44.59 -11.08
N GLY A 587 -16.28 -43.75 -10.07
CA GLY A 587 -15.88 -44.13 -8.73
C GLY A 587 -14.39 -44.43 -8.56
N GLN A 588 -13.56 -44.32 -9.61
CA GLN A 588 -12.12 -44.52 -9.50
C GLN A 588 -11.45 -43.37 -8.76
N VAL A 589 -10.43 -43.66 -7.95
CA VAL A 589 -9.62 -42.64 -7.28
C VAL A 589 -8.73 -41.97 -8.32
N VAL A 590 -8.86 -40.66 -8.44
CA VAL A 590 -8.10 -39.82 -9.36
C VAL A 590 -6.92 -39.17 -8.65
N ALA A 591 -7.13 -38.72 -7.42
CA ALA A 591 -6.12 -38.05 -6.62
C ALA A 591 -6.39 -38.22 -5.13
N THR A 592 -5.34 -38.18 -4.31
CA THR A 592 -5.48 -38.19 -2.85
C THR A 592 -4.36 -37.39 -2.20
N ALA A 593 -4.68 -36.76 -1.07
CA ALA A 593 -3.71 -36.09 -0.22
C ALA A 593 -3.93 -36.53 1.22
N ARG A 594 -2.84 -36.58 1.98
CA ARG A 594 -2.85 -36.78 3.43
C ARG A 594 -1.90 -35.79 4.07
N TRP A 595 -2.26 -35.35 5.27
CA TRP A 595 -1.43 -34.49 6.10
C TRP A 595 -1.57 -34.91 7.57
N GLU A 596 -0.54 -34.63 8.34
CA GLU A 596 -0.57 -34.87 9.79
C GLU A 596 -1.29 -33.71 10.46
N GLN A 597 -2.17 -34.04 11.42
CA GLN A 597 -2.72 -33.00 12.28
C GLN A 597 -1.63 -32.56 13.25
N ARG A 598 -1.25 -31.29 13.17
CA ARG A 598 -0.43 -30.63 14.19
C ARG A 598 -1.30 -30.00 15.26
#